data_AF-A0A7K9QVJ4-F1
#
_entry.id   AF-A0A7K9QVJ4-F1
#
_cell.length_a   1.000
_cell.length_b   1.000
_cell.length_c   1.000
_cell.angle_alpha   90.00
_cell.angle_beta   90.00
_cell.angle_gamma   90.00
#
_symmetry.space_group_name_H-M   'P 1'
#
loop_
_entity.id
_entity.type
_entity.pdbx_description
1 polymer ?
#
loop_
_entity_poly.entity_id
_entity_poly.type
_entity_poly.pdbx_seq_one_letter_code
_entity_poly.pdbx_strand_id
1 'polypeptide(L)'
;ARREAQKLRFGQWLLNAINSGSYRGLRWIDSAHTIFRVPWKHNARKDITNSDLEVFRVGGMRVARSDLEILKGSHVHLPAPPGLGKGQWAWKTNFRCALSSTHMFKLEHDHSKRGDDPHKVF
;
A
#
# COMPACT_ATOMS: atom_id res chain seq x y z
N ALA A 1 20.11 7.68 -7.46
CA ALA A 1 20.23 6.25 -7.81
C ALA A 1 19.40 5.33 -6.90
N ARG A 2 19.70 5.21 -5.60
CA ARG A 2 19.12 4.16 -4.72
C ARG A 2 17.65 4.37 -4.30
N ARG A 3 17.22 5.60 -4.02
CA ARG A 3 15.80 5.95 -3.74
C ARG A 3 14.91 5.82 -4.98
N GLU A 4 15.43 6.18 -6.15
CA GLU A 4 14.71 6.02 -7.42
C GLU A 4 14.41 4.54 -7.72
N ALA A 5 15.35 3.63 -7.45
CA ALA A 5 15.10 2.19 -7.57
C ALA A 5 14.03 1.67 -6.59
N GLN A 6 13.88 2.27 -5.39
CA GLN A 6 12.80 1.92 -4.44
C GLN A 6 11.43 2.38 -4.94
N LYS A 7 11.34 3.60 -5.49
CA LYS A 7 10.12 4.14 -6.08
C LYS A 7 9.61 3.25 -7.21
N LEU A 8 10.52 2.84 -8.11
CA LEU A 8 10.22 1.95 -9.24
C LEU A 8 9.76 0.56 -8.75
N ARG A 9 10.39 -0.01 -7.72
CA ARG A 9 10.00 -1.32 -7.17
C ARG A 9 8.61 -1.31 -6.54
N PHE A 10 8.28 -0.26 -5.76
CA PHE A 10 6.93 -0.13 -5.20
C PHE A 10 5.89 0.09 -6.29
N GLY A 11 6.16 0.98 -7.25
CA GLY A 11 5.25 1.25 -8.36
C GLY A 11 4.95 0.00 -9.18
N GLN A 12 5.98 -0.74 -9.58
CA GLN A 12 5.81 -1.98 -10.33
C GLN A 12 5.04 -3.04 -9.52
N TRP A 13 5.34 -3.17 -8.22
CA TRP A 13 4.58 -4.08 -7.37
C TRP A 13 3.10 -3.68 -7.28
N LEU A 14 2.81 -2.40 -7.14
CA LEU A 14 1.43 -1.91 -7.03
C LEU A 14 0.65 -2.22 -8.31
N LEU A 15 1.24 -1.97 -9.48
CA LEU A 15 0.64 -2.32 -10.77
C LEU A 15 0.34 -3.82 -10.89
N ASN A 16 1.30 -4.67 -10.48
CA ASN A 16 1.09 -6.12 -10.47
C ASN A 16 0.00 -6.54 -9.48
N ALA A 17 -0.10 -5.89 -8.32
CA ALA A 17 -1.13 -6.15 -7.33
C ALA A 17 -2.53 -5.73 -7.81
N ILE A 18 -2.63 -4.66 -8.61
CA ILE A 18 -3.87 -4.25 -9.27
C ILE A 18 -4.25 -5.29 -10.33
N ASN A 19 -3.31 -5.68 -11.19
CA ASN A 19 -3.53 -6.67 -12.26
C ASN A 19 -3.96 -8.04 -11.72
N SER A 20 -3.52 -8.43 -10.52
CA SER A 20 -3.89 -9.73 -9.94
C SER A 20 -5.35 -9.80 -9.50
N GLY A 21 -6.04 -8.66 -9.34
CA GLY A 21 -7.43 -8.60 -8.87
C GLY A 21 -7.65 -9.16 -7.46
N SER A 22 -6.57 -9.44 -6.71
CA SER A 22 -6.63 -10.21 -5.46
C SER A 22 -7.05 -9.38 -4.25
N TYR A 23 -6.98 -8.04 -4.35
CA TYR A 23 -7.22 -7.13 -3.24
C TYR A 23 -8.52 -6.36 -3.45
N ARG A 24 -9.48 -6.54 -2.54
CA ARG A 24 -10.78 -5.87 -2.62
C ARG A 24 -10.62 -4.35 -2.72
N GLY A 25 -11.20 -3.77 -3.77
CA GLY A 25 -11.24 -2.33 -3.98
C GLY A 25 -9.95 -1.70 -4.55
N LEU A 26 -8.87 -2.48 -4.68
CA LEU A 26 -7.68 -2.11 -5.46
C LEU A 26 -7.85 -2.67 -6.87
N ARG A 27 -8.14 -1.81 -7.85
CA ARG A 27 -8.44 -2.24 -9.22
C ARG A 27 -8.27 -1.10 -10.22
N TRP A 28 -8.11 -1.46 -11.49
CA TRP A 28 -8.34 -0.57 -12.62
C TRP A 28 -9.80 -0.12 -12.65
N ILE A 29 -10.03 1.12 -13.07
CA ILE A 29 -11.38 1.66 -13.28
C ILE A 29 -11.66 1.96 -14.76
N ASP A 30 -10.63 1.93 -15.60
CA ASP A 30 -10.72 2.01 -17.05
C ASP A 30 -10.21 0.73 -17.71
N SER A 31 -10.67 0.45 -18.93
CA SER A 31 -10.23 -0.71 -19.71
C SER A 31 -8.83 -0.57 -20.30
N ALA A 32 -8.30 0.66 -20.37
CA ALA A 32 -6.96 0.91 -20.88
C ALA A 32 -5.87 0.70 -19.82
N HIS A 33 -6.25 0.37 -18.58
CA HIS A 33 -5.34 0.18 -17.44
C HIS A 33 -4.43 1.40 -17.24
N THR A 34 -5.03 2.59 -17.27
CA THR A 34 -4.35 3.86 -17.06
C THR A 34 -4.78 4.56 -15.78
N ILE A 35 -5.97 4.24 -15.25
CA ILE A 35 -6.57 4.85 -14.07
C ILE A 35 -6.97 3.75 -13.10
N PHE A 36 -6.50 3.85 -11.86
CA PHE A 36 -6.80 2.86 -10.83
C PHE A 36 -7.28 3.51 -9.54
N ARG A 37 -7.87 2.70 -8.68
CA ARG A 37 -8.30 3.13 -7.36
C ARG A 37 -7.61 2.35 -6.26
N VAL A 38 -7.37 3.03 -5.14
CA VAL A 38 -6.82 2.45 -3.92
C VAL A 38 -7.84 2.63 -2.78
N PRO A 39 -8.20 1.56 -2.04
CA PRO A 39 -9.04 1.69 -0.85
C PRO A 39 -8.42 2.65 0.16
N TRP A 40 -9.23 3.50 0.80
CA TRP A 40 -8.74 4.56 1.68
C TRP A 40 -9.50 4.67 3.00
N LYS A 41 -10.00 3.53 3.50
CA LYS A 41 -10.76 3.43 4.74
C LYS A 41 -9.99 3.97 5.96
N HIS A 42 -10.59 4.95 6.66
CA HIS A 42 -10.02 5.58 7.84
C HIS A 42 -9.88 4.62 9.02
N ASN A 43 -8.76 4.71 9.74
CA ASN A 43 -8.41 3.83 10.87
C ASN A 43 -9.39 3.89 12.04
N ALA A 44 -10.10 5.01 12.21
CA ALA A 44 -11.09 5.20 13.26
C ALA A 44 -12.40 4.41 13.03
N ARG A 45 -12.57 3.82 11.84
CA ARG A 45 -13.76 3.04 11.51
C ARG A 45 -13.72 1.67 12.19
N LYS A 46 -14.83 1.30 12.84
CA LYS A 46 -14.99 0.01 13.55
C LYS A 46 -15.18 -1.17 12.60
N ASP A 47 -15.55 -0.94 11.35
CA ASP A 47 -15.83 -1.96 10.33
C ASP A 47 -14.60 -2.29 9.43
N ILE A 48 -13.37 -2.03 9.90
CA ILE A 48 -12.16 -2.47 9.19
C ILE A 48 -11.98 -3.98 9.37
N THR A 49 -11.82 -4.70 8.26
CA THR A 49 -11.59 -6.14 8.21
C THR A 49 -10.14 -6.48 7.88
N ASN A 50 -9.74 -7.74 8.07
CA ASN A 50 -8.41 -8.21 7.64
C ASN A 50 -8.18 -8.04 6.13
N SER A 51 -9.23 -8.23 5.32
CA SER A 51 -9.16 -8.04 3.86
C SER A 51 -8.89 -6.57 3.49
N ASP A 52 -9.42 -5.61 4.25
CA ASP A 52 -9.13 -4.19 4.06
C ASP A 52 -7.65 -3.84 4.35
N LEU A 53 -6.98 -4.66 5.16
CA LEU A 53 -5.59 -4.45 5.59
C LEU A 53 -4.57 -5.19 4.73
N GLU A 54 -5.00 -6.17 3.95
CA GLU A 54 -4.12 -7.13 3.27
C GLU A 54 -3.17 -6.47 2.27
N VAL A 55 -3.68 -5.57 1.41
CA VAL A 55 -2.86 -4.79 0.46
C VAL A 55 -1.81 -3.95 1.17
N PHE A 56 -2.18 -3.34 2.29
CA PHE A 56 -1.28 -2.50 3.08
C PHE A 56 -0.22 -3.35 3.77
N ARG A 57 -0.58 -4.52 4.28
CA ARG A 57 0.36 -5.47 4.87
C ARG A 57 1.39 -5.91 3.85
N VAL A 58 0.98 -6.41 2.69
CA VAL A 58 1.90 -6.91 1.66
C VAL A 58 2.76 -5.79 1.09
N GLY A 59 2.15 -4.66 0.72
CA GLY A 59 2.87 -3.50 0.18
C GLY A 59 3.80 -2.86 1.19
N GLY A 60 3.31 -2.62 2.41
CA GLY A 60 4.08 -2.05 3.51
C GLY A 60 5.24 -2.94 3.95
N MET A 61 5.05 -4.27 3.98
CA MET A 61 6.15 -5.21 4.24
C MET A 61 7.19 -5.21 3.11
N ARG A 62 6.79 -5.04 1.85
CA ARG A 62 7.76 -4.95 0.74
C ARG A 62 8.62 -3.71 0.83
N VAL A 63 8.03 -2.57 1.17
CA VAL A 63 8.76 -1.32 1.44
C VAL A 63 9.71 -1.52 2.63
N ALA A 64 9.21 -2.02 3.77
CA ALA A 64 10.02 -2.24 4.96
C ALA A 64 11.13 -3.30 4.76
N ARG A 65 10.88 -4.36 3.98
CA ARG A 65 11.89 -5.39 3.67
C ARG A 65 12.98 -4.81 2.77
N SER A 66 12.64 -3.92 1.82
CA SER A 66 13.65 -3.19 1.05
C SER A 66 14.44 -2.18 1.89
N ASP A 67 13.86 -1.63 2.97
CA ASP A 67 14.62 -0.82 3.94
C ASP A 67 15.53 -1.70 4.83
N LEU A 68 15.10 -2.92 5.15
CA LEU A 68 15.87 -3.90 5.93
C LEU A 68 17.02 -4.54 5.16
N GLU A 69 16.86 -4.82 3.87
CA GLU A 69 17.94 -5.35 3.02
C GLU A 69 19.09 -4.34 2.85
N ILE A 70 18.80 -3.04 3.03
CA ILE A 70 19.81 -1.96 3.09
C ILE A 70 20.56 -1.96 4.43
N LEU A 71 19.95 -2.46 5.51
CA LEU A 71 20.54 -2.51 6.87
C LEU A 71 21.30 -3.82 7.15
N LYS A 72 21.28 -4.80 6.24
CA LYS A 72 21.95 -6.10 6.42
C LYS A 72 23.47 -6.06 6.17
N GLY A 73 24.15 -5.21 6.95
CA GLY A 73 25.38 -5.59 7.64
C GLY A 73 25.12 -6.05 9.08
N SER A 74 23.87 -6.10 9.55
CA SER A 74 23.56 -6.52 10.93
C SER A 74 22.30 -7.39 10.98
N HIS A 75 22.42 -8.55 11.64
CA HIS A 75 21.33 -9.43 12.00
C HIS A 75 20.34 -8.70 12.91
N VAL A 76 19.28 -8.16 12.33
CA VAL A 76 18.15 -7.62 13.10
C VAL A 76 16.97 -8.58 12.96
N HIS A 77 16.55 -9.10 14.11
CA HIS A 77 15.32 -9.87 14.29
C HIS A 77 14.16 -9.14 13.60
N LEU A 78 13.56 -9.80 12.60
CA LEU A 78 12.24 -9.42 12.12
C LEU A 78 11.28 -9.57 13.30
N PRO A 79 10.52 -8.53 13.72
CA PRO A 79 9.46 -8.79 14.68
C PRO A 79 8.47 -9.74 14.01
N ALA A 80 8.38 -10.96 14.56
CA ALA A 80 7.43 -11.97 14.11
C ALA A 80 6.00 -11.43 14.29
N PRO A 81 5.07 -11.79 13.39
CA PRO A 81 3.66 -11.44 13.55
C PRO A 81 3.06 -12.32 14.67
N PRO A 82 2.39 -11.74 15.68
CA PRO A 82 1.02 -12.18 15.93
C PRO A 82 0.09 -11.11 16.55
N GLY A 83 -1.20 -11.17 16.18
CA GLY A 83 -2.30 -10.43 16.82
C GLY A 83 -2.40 -8.97 16.38
N LEU A 84 -3.62 -8.51 16.08
CA LEU A 84 -3.92 -7.12 15.71
C LEU A 84 -3.39 -6.14 16.79
N GLY A 85 -2.20 -5.60 16.57
CA GLY A 85 -1.53 -4.59 17.38
C GLY A 85 -0.83 -3.56 16.49
N LYS A 86 -0.18 -2.55 17.10
CA LYS A 86 0.36 -1.30 16.48
C LYS A 86 1.04 -1.43 15.10
N GLY A 87 1.49 -2.60 14.67
CA GLY A 87 2.03 -2.88 13.34
C GLY A 87 1.06 -2.70 12.16
N GLN A 88 -0.25 -2.88 12.32
CA GLN A 88 -1.20 -2.72 11.21
C GLN A 88 -1.25 -1.28 10.69
N TRP A 89 -1.08 -0.31 11.58
CA TRP A 89 -1.07 1.10 11.24
C TRP A 89 0.23 1.50 10.56
N ALA A 90 1.35 0.92 10.98
CA ALA A 90 2.65 1.12 10.32
C ALA A 90 2.62 0.67 8.86
N TRP A 91 1.93 -0.44 8.55
CA TRP A 91 1.77 -0.90 7.16
C TRP A 91 0.99 0.09 6.29
N LYS A 92 -0.12 0.63 6.80
CA LYS A 92 -0.90 1.67 6.10
C LYS A 92 -0.07 2.94 5.90
N THR A 93 0.67 3.38 6.92
CA THR A 93 1.56 4.53 6.82
C THR A 93 2.64 4.32 5.77
N ASN A 94 3.38 3.21 5.84
CA ASN A 94 4.45 2.90 4.90
C ASN A 94 3.95 2.83 3.45
N PHE A 95 2.81 2.17 3.23
CA PHE A 95 2.18 2.11 1.92
C PHE A 95 1.83 3.51 1.39
N ARG A 96 1.21 4.37 2.21
CA ARG A 96 0.78 5.72 1.80
C ARG A 96 1.99 6.62 1.50
N CYS A 97 3.04 6.52 2.33
CA CYS A 97 4.29 7.24 2.09
C CYS A 97 4.98 6.76 0.82
N ALA A 98 5.03 5.44 0.58
CA ALA A 98 5.59 4.89 -0.65
C ALA A 98 4.79 5.36 -1.87
N LEU A 99 3.45 5.26 -1.83
CA LEU A 99 2.57 5.73 -2.91
C LEU A 99 2.77 7.20 -3.22
N SER A 100 2.88 8.05 -2.20
CA SER A 100 3.11 9.49 -2.38
C SER A 100 4.51 9.83 -2.88
N SER A 101 5.52 9.03 -2.50
CA SER A 101 6.93 9.31 -2.82
C SER A 101 7.39 8.74 -4.15
N THR A 102 6.62 7.84 -4.78
CA THR A 102 7.01 7.34 -6.11
C THR A 102 6.98 8.42 -7.17
N HIS A 103 6.09 9.41 -7.03
CA HIS A 103 5.76 10.40 -8.07
C HIS A 103 5.36 9.78 -9.42
N MET A 104 5.07 8.47 -9.46
CA MET A 104 4.65 7.75 -10.67
C MET A 104 3.15 7.87 -10.93
N PHE A 105 2.38 8.18 -9.88
CA PHE A 105 0.92 8.18 -9.91
C PHE A 105 0.41 9.54 -9.43
N LYS A 106 -0.52 10.13 -10.18
CA LYS A 106 -1.08 11.44 -9.88
C LYS A 106 -2.47 11.24 -9.29
N LEU A 107 -2.75 11.86 -8.15
CA LEU A 107 -4.09 11.83 -7.58
C LEU A 107 -5.05 12.61 -8.49
N GLU A 108 -6.03 11.92 -9.08
CA GLU A 108 -7.07 12.53 -9.92
C GLU A 108 -8.31 12.87 -9.07
N HIS A 109 -8.76 11.94 -8.22
CA HIS A 109 -9.92 12.16 -7.35
C HIS A 109 -9.70 11.64 -5.92
N ASP A 110 -10.09 12.46 -4.94
CA ASP A 110 -10.10 12.08 -3.53
C ASP A 110 -11.52 11.76 -3.03
N HIS A 111 -11.85 10.48 -2.98
CA HIS A 111 -13.10 9.97 -2.43
C HIS A 111 -12.92 9.38 -1.02
N SER A 112 -11.85 9.74 -0.30
CA SER A 112 -11.52 9.15 1.00
C SER A 112 -12.57 9.41 2.09
N LYS A 113 -13.39 10.45 1.93
CA LYS A 113 -14.45 10.84 2.87
C LYS A 113 -15.79 10.14 2.63
N ARG A 114 -15.91 9.29 1.60
CA ARG A 114 -17.16 8.55 1.33
C ARG A 114 -17.47 7.56 2.47
N GLY A 115 -18.75 7.50 2.85
CA GLY A 115 -19.22 6.66 3.95
C GLY A 115 -19.34 5.18 3.60
N ASP A 116 -19.66 4.87 2.35
CA ASP A 116 -19.85 3.53 1.81
C ASP A 116 -18.53 2.93 1.32
N ASP A 117 -17.83 3.66 0.44
CA ASP A 117 -16.71 3.16 -0.33
C ASP A 117 -15.57 4.20 -0.39
N PRO A 118 -14.85 4.43 0.72
CA PRO A 118 -13.75 5.40 0.76
C PRO A 118 -12.56 4.91 -0.07
N HIS A 119 -12.18 5.68 -1.09
CA HIS A 119 -11.05 5.37 -1.97
C HIS A 119 -10.38 6.62 -2.55
N LYS A 120 -9.22 6.45 -3.18
CA LYS A 120 -8.56 7.49 -3.99
C LYS A 120 -8.31 6.96 -5.39
N VAL A 121 -8.46 7.82 -6.38
CA VAL A 121 -8.25 7.52 -7.81
C VAL A 121 -6.94 8.15 -8.25
N PHE A 122 -6.10 7.35 -8.87
CA PHE A 122 -4.78 7.70 -9.37
C PHE A 122 -4.61 7.34 -10.83
#